data_AF-A0A0C5DMD3-F1
#
_entry.id   AF-A0A0C5DMD3-F1
#
_cell.length_a   1.000
_cell.length_b   1.000
_cell.length_c   1.000
_cell.angle_alpha   90.00
_cell.angle_beta   90.00
_cell.angle_gamma   90.00
#
_symmetry.space_group_name_H-M   'P 1'
#
loop_
_entity.id
_entity.type
_entity.pdbx_description
1 polymer ?
#
loop_
_entity_poly.entity_id
_entity_poly.type
_entity_poly.pdbx_seq_one_letter_code
_entity_poly.pdbx_strand_id
1 'polypeptide(L)'
;PVTGTTYAEFEPALDYVVCKIPRFPFDKFPKADRVLGTQMKATGEVMAIGRTAEEAMQKAVQSLEIDEKDLYSAKAHKASDDEIEQKLVRPQDDRLFYLAEAFRRGYSLEDVHELTKINFYFLDVVKHMVEMEKEIEANPDDLDVLRLAKKYGF
;
A
#
# COMPACT_ATOMS: atom_id res chain seq x y z
N PRO A 1 33.58 -2.94 4.62
CA PRO A 1 32.68 -3.81 3.82
C PRO A 1 31.70 -4.55 4.76
N VAL A 2 30.40 -4.63 4.42
CA VAL A 2 29.37 -5.27 5.27
C VAL A 2 29.74 -6.71 5.64
N THR A 3 30.35 -7.45 4.71
CA THR A 3 30.75 -8.85 4.88
C THR A 3 32.14 -9.03 5.51
N GLY A 4 32.98 -7.99 5.50
CA GLY A 4 34.39 -8.05 5.92
C GLY A 4 35.30 -8.95 5.06
N THR A 5 34.74 -9.82 4.23
CA THR A 5 35.44 -10.87 3.46
C THR A 5 35.27 -10.71 1.95
N THR A 6 34.34 -9.87 1.49
CA THR A 6 34.08 -9.65 0.06
C THR A 6 34.43 -8.22 -0.37
N TYR A 7 34.73 -8.07 -1.66
CA TYR A 7 34.92 -6.77 -2.29
C TYR A 7 33.58 -6.05 -2.52
N ALA A 8 33.63 -4.76 -2.82
CA ALA A 8 32.45 -3.96 -3.19
C ALA A 8 32.02 -4.15 -4.65
N GLU A 9 32.83 -4.83 -5.47
CA GLU A 9 32.53 -5.18 -6.86
C GLU A 9 31.67 -6.45 -6.92
N PHE A 10 30.38 -6.31 -6.59
CA PHE A 10 29.39 -7.38 -6.72
C PHE A 10 27.97 -6.77 -6.83
N GLU A 11 27.02 -7.58 -7.27
CA GLU A 11 25.59 -7.23 -7.25
C GLU A 11 24.95 -7.81 -5.97
N PRO A 12 24.40 -6.98 -5.07
CA PRO A 12 23.76 -7.48 -3.85
C PRO A 12 22.53 -8.34 -4.18
N ALA A 13 22.44 -9.51 -3.56
CA ALA A 13 21.22 -10.31 -3.52
C ALA A 13 20.43 -9.97 -2.25
N LEU A 14 19.18 -9.55 -2.42
CA LEU A 14 18.28 -9.22 -1.32
C LEU A 14 17.34 -10.39 -1.07
N ASP A 15 17.26 -10.85 0.18
CA ASP A 15 16.34 -11.90 0.63
C ASP A 15 15.10 -11.32 1.33
N TYR A 16 14.77 -10.09 0.99
CA TYR A 16 13.66 -9.31 1.53
C TYR A 16 13.11 -8.35 0.47
N VAL A 17 11.90 -7.85 0.70
CA VAL A 17 11.25 -6.83 -0.11
C VAL A 17 11.40 -5.47 0.58
N VAL A 18 11.69 -4.44 -0.21
CA VAL A 18 11.71 -3.04 0.24
C VAL A 18 10.52 -2.32 -0.39
N CYS A 19 9.67 -1.71 0.43
CA CYS A 19 8.59 -0.86 -0.02
C CYS A 19 8.92 0.59 0.29
N LYS A 20 8.78 1.47 -0.69
CA LYS A 20 8.93 2.91 -0.55
C LYS A 20 7.62 3.61 -0.85
N ILE A 21 7.19 4.51 0.01
CA ILE A 21 5.99 5.34 -0.23
C ILE A 21 6.35 6.82 -0.06
N PRO A 22 6.03 7.69 -1.03
CA PRO A 22 6.25 9.13 -0.89
C PRO A 22 5.33 9.77 0.17
N ARG A 23 5.84 10.75 0.91
CA ARG A 23 5.07 11.58 1.85
C ARG A 23 4.78 12.94 1.22
N PHE A 24 3.51 13.32 1.18
CA PHE A 24 3.03 14.57 0.59
C PHE A 24 2.53 15.54 1.66
N PRO A 25 2.82 16.85 1.58
CA PRO A 25 2.48 17.82 2.63
C PRO A 25 1.07 18.44 2.45
N PHE A 26 0.11 17.72 1.87
CA PHE A 26 -1.20 18.31 1.52
C PHE A 26 -2.05 18.71 2.73
N ASP A 27 -1.73 18.19 3.91
CA ASP A 27 -2.23 18.66 5.22
C ASP A 27 -1.88 20.14 5.48
N LYS A 28 -0.73 20.60 4.97
CA LYS A 28 -0.25 21.99 5.13
C LYS A 28 -0.66 22.88 3.95
N PHE A 29 -1.04 22.29 2.82
CA PHE A 29 -1.41 23.01 1.59
C PHE A 29 -2.77 22.54 1.05
N PRO A 30 -3.88 22.85 1.74
CA PRO A 30 -5.21 22.30 1.41
C PRO A 30 -5.75 22.77 0.05
N LYS A 31 -5.22 23.87 -0.50
CA LYS A 31 -5.58 24.40 -1.81
C LYS A 31 -4.65 23.93 -2.93
N ALA A 32 -3.62 23.15 -2.62
CA ALA A 32 -2.73 22.62 -3.63
C ALA A 32 -3.42 21.52 -4.45
N ASP A 33 -3.08 21.45 -5.73
CA ASP A 33 -3.53 20.36 -6.58
C ASP A 33 -2.87 19.04 -6.14
N ARG A 34 -3.69 18.09 -5.71
CA ARG A 34 -3.27 16.77 -5.21
C ARG A 34 -2.96 15.76 -6.31
N VAL A 35 -3.28 16.08 -7.56
CA VAL A 35 -3.15 15.14 -8.69
C VAL A 35 -1.68 14.88 -8.97
N LEU A 36 -1.32 13.61 -9.01
CA LEU A 36 0.05 13.18 -9.24
C LEU A 36 0.31 13.08 -10.74
N GLY A 37 1.53 13.46 -11.14
CA GLY A 37 1.99 13.41 -12.52
C GLY A 37 3.51 13.34 -12.55
N THR A 38 4.10 13.80 -13.64
CA THR A 38 5.56 13.76 -13.83
C THR A 38 6.32 14.74 -12.94
N GLN A 39 5.66 15.82 -12.49
CA GLN A 39 6.25 16.79 -11.57
C GLN A 39 6.16 16.29 -10.13
N MET A 40 7.30 16.23 -9.45
CA MET A 40 7.38 15.81 -8.05
C MET A 40 6.65 16.80 -7.12
N LYS A 41 5.78 16.27 -6.26
CA LYS A 41 5.05 17.00 -5.21
C LYS A 41 5.35 16.49 -3.79
N ALA A 42 6.09 15.38 -3.66
CA ALA A 42 6.43 14.79 -2.37
C ALA A 42 7.52 15.62 -1.65
N THR A 43 7.43 15.72 -0.32
CA THR A 43 8.43 16.41 0.52
C THR A 43 9.34 15.44 1.28
N GLY A 44 9.02 14.15 1.23
CA GLY A 44 9.80 13.10 1.86
C GLY A 44 9.32 11.73 1.42
N GLU A 45 9.80 10.72 2.11
CA GLU A 45 9.48 9.33 1.83
C GLU A 45 9.72 8.47 3.05
N VAL A 46 9.03 7.33 3.07
CA VAL A 46 9.24 6.27 4.03
C VAL A 46 9.71 5.03 3.29
N MET A 47 10.50 4.22 3.97
CA MET A 47 10.99 2.94 3.47
C MET A 47 10.77 1.89 4.54
N ALA A 48 10.18 0.77 4.16
CA ALA A 48 10.02 -0.38 5.04
C ALA A 48 10.55 -1.65 4.38
N ILE A 49 10.99 -2.59 5.21
CA ILE A 49 11.54 -3.88 4.80
C ILE A 49 10.64 -4.98 5.37
N GLY A 50 10.28 -5.96 4.54
CA GLY A 50 9.52 -7.14 4.94
C GLY A 50 10.00 -8.38 4.20
N ARG A 51 9.66 -9.57 4.70
CA ARG A 51 9.92 -10.85 4.03
C ARG A 51 8.91 -11.13 2.92
N THR A 52 7.78 -10.44 2.92
CA THR A 52 6.79 -10.43 1.84
C THR A 52 6.45 -9.00 1.40
N ALA A 53 5.79 -8.86 0.25
CA ALA A 53 5.39 -7.56 -0.27
C ALA A 53 4.31 -6.90 0.59
N GLU A 54 3.36 -7.68 1.13
CA GLU A 54 2.32 -7.25 2.06
C GLU A 54 2.94 -6.70 3.35
N GLU A 55 3.88 -7.45 3.96
CA GLU A 55 4.53 -7.03 5.20
C GLU A 55 5.29 -5.71 5.00
N ALA A 56 6.05 -5.60 3.90
CA ALA A 56 6.76 -4.38 3.57
C ALA A 56 5.80 -3.21 3.31
N MET A 57 4.69 -3.43 2.62
CA MET A 57 3.70 -2.40 2.32
C MET A 57 2.97 -1.92 3.59
N GLN A 58 2.52 -2.81 4.47
CA GLN A 58 1.85 -2.42 5.72
C GLN A 58 2.77 -1.59 6.61
N LYS A 59 4.01 -2.03 6.79
CA LYS A 59 4.99 -1.29 7.59
C LYS A 59 5.28 0.08 6.99
N ALA A 60 5.32 0.18 5.65
CA ALA A 60 5.49 1.46 4.98
C ALA A 60 4.29 2.38 5.23
N VAL A 61 3.06 1.88 5.10
CA VAL A 61 1.83 2.63 5.36
C VAL A 61 1.76 3.11 6.81
N GLN A 62 2.01 2.22 7.78
CA GLN A 62 2.05 2.55 9.22
C GLN A 62 3.10 3.62 9.55
N SER A 63 4.17 3.68 8.78
CA SER A 63 5.28 4.62 8.98
C SER A 63 5.07 5.97 8.28
N LEU A 64 3.99 6.17 7.51
CA LEU A 64 3.76 7.39 6.72
C LEU A 64 3.51 8.65 7.55
N GLU A 65 3.28 8.53 8.85
CA GLU A 65 2.95 9.65 9.75
C GLU A 65 1.74 10.43 9.19
N ILE A 66 0.67 9.71 8.87
CA ILE A 66 -0.65 10.19 8.44
C ILE A 66 -1.73 9.61 9.36
N ASP A 67 -2.98 10.03 9.21
CA ASP A 67 -4.08 9.58 10.07
C ASP A 67 -4.43 8.10 9.84
N GLU A 68 -4.29 7.61 8.61
CA GLU A 68 -4.47 6.20 8.25
C GLU A 68 -3.34 5.32 8.80
N LYS A 69 -3.71 4.28 9.57
CA LYS A 69 -2.76 3.33 10.19
C LYS A 69 -2.57 2.05 9.40
N ASP A 70 -3.49 1.75 8.49
CA ASP A 70 -3.53 0.56 7.65
C ASP A 70 -4.14 0.95 6.29
N LEU A 71 -4.58 -0.02 5.49
CA LEU A 71 -5.20 0.27 4.20
C LEU A 71 -6.67 0.73 4.29
N TYR A 72 -7.19 0.98 5.49
CA TYR A 72 -8.53 1.53 5.68
C TYR A 72 -8.47 3.07 5.80
N SER A 73 -9.24 3.73 4.93
CA SER A 73 -9.52 5.16 5.06
C SER A 73 -11.02 5.37 5.17
N ALA A 74 -11.46 6.02 6.26
CA ALA A 74 -12.87 6.34 6.46
C ALA A 74 -13.44 7.23 5.34
N LYS A 75 -12.58 7.99 4.65
CA LYS A 75 -12.97 8.80 3.48
C LYS A 75 -13.22 7.92 2.26
N ALA A 76 -12.30 7.00 1.94
CA ALA A 76 -12.47 6.07 0.84
C ALA A 76 -13.71 5.20 1.05
N HIS A 77 -13.92 4.70 2.28
CA HIS A 77 -15.05 3.85 2.62
C HIS A 77 -16.42 4.51 2.40
N LYS A 78 -16.52 5.83 2.62
CA LYS A 78 -17.76 6.61 2.42
C LYS A 78 -17.95 7.14 0.99
N ALA A 79 -16.96 6.98 0.12
CA ALA A 79 -17.01 7.52 -1.24
C ALA A 79 -18.03 6.76 -2.11
N SER A 80 -18.62 7.42 -3.10
CA SER A 80 -19.44 6.72 -4.09
C SER A 80 -18.58 5.87 -5.03
N ASP A 81 -19.18 4.91 -5.75
CA ASP A 81 -18.45 4.11 -6.75
C ASP A 81 -17.82 5.01 -7.84
N ASP A 82 -18.54 6.05 -8.28
CA ASP A 82 -18.00 7.06 -9.20
C ASP A 82 -16.76 7.76 -8.64
N GLU A 83 -16.75 8.10 -7.35
CA GLU A 83 -15.59 8.71 -6.69
C GLU A 83 -14.42 7.72 -6.57
N ILE A 84 -14.69 6.44 -6.28
CA ILE A 84 -13.67 5.38 -6.29
C ILE A 84 -13.02 5.32 -7.67
N GLU A 85 -13.80 5.17 -8.73
CA GLU A 85 -13.26 5.06 -10.10
C GLU A 85 -12.46 6.30 -10.51
N GLN A 86 -12.97 7.50 -10.21
CA GLN A 86 -12.22 8.74 -10.48
C GLN A 86 -10.88 8.79 -9.75
N LYS A 87 -10.83 8.34 -8.50
CA LYS A 87 -9.60 8.26 -7.70
C LYS A 87 -8.65 7.18 -8.20
N LEU A 88 -9.18 6.08 -8.72
CA LEU A 88 -8.37 5.05 -9.39
C LEU A 88 -7.81 5.56 -10.71
N VAL A 89 -8.58 6.26 -11.54
CA VAL A 89 -8.09 6.76 -12.85
C VAL A 89 -7.13 7.94 -12.70
N ARG A 90 -7.46 8.91 -11.83
CA ARG A 90 -6.69 10.15 -11.64
C ARG A 90 -5.90 10.08 -10.33
N PRO A 91 -4.63 9.63 -10.37
CA PRO A 91 -3.87 9.35 -9.16
C PRO A 91 -3.71 10.60 -8.28
N GLN A 92 -3.93 10.41 -6.98
CA GLN A 92 -3.64 11.36 -5.91
C GLN A 92 -2.82 10.65 -4.83
N ASP A 93 -2.38 11.38 -3.81
CA ASP A 93 -1.62 10.85 -2.68
C ASP A 93 -2.37 9.77 -1.88
N ASP A 94 -3.71 9.79 -1.91
CA ASP A 94 -4.57 8.84 -1.20
C ASP A 94 -4.99 7.62 -2.05
N ARG A 95 -4.52 7.49 -3.30
CA ARG A 95 -4.99 6.46 -4.26
C ARG A 95 -4.89 5.02 -3.72
N LEU A 96 -3.87 4.72 -2.92
CA LEU A 96 -3.68 3.39 -2.32
C LEU A 96 -4.89 2.95 -1.48
N PHE A 97 -5.50 3.87 -0.73
CA PHE A 97 -6.67 3.57 0.11
C PHE A 97 -7.93 3.34 -0.72
N TYR A 98 -8.10 4.07 -1.83
CA TYR A 98 -9.20 3.85 -2.77
C TYR A 98 -9.04 2.54 -3.54
N LEU A 99 -7.80 2.12 -3.80
CA LEU A 99 -7.48 0.83 -4.39
C LEU A 99 -7.85 -0.33 -3.46
N ALA A 100 -7.51 -0.23 -2.17
CA ALA A 100 -7.94 -1.22 -1.18
C ALA A 100 -9.48 -1.25 -1.03
N GLU A 101 -10.12 -0.07 -1.00
CA GLU A 101 -11.58 0.03 -0.94
C GLU A 101 -12.28 -0.59 -2.16
N ALA A 102 -11.73 -0.43 -3.38
CA ALA A 102 -12.26 -1.07 -4.57
C ALA A 102 -12.29 -2.61 -4.44
N PHE A 103 -11.22 -3.21 -3.89
CA PHE A 103 -11.22 -4.65 -3.60
C PHE A 103 -12.19 -5.04 -2.49
N ARG A 104 -12.38 -4.19 -1.46
CA ARG A 104 -13.44 -4.42 -0.45
C ARG A 104 -14.83 -4.48 -1.09
N ARG A 105 -15.07 -3.67 -2.12
CA ARG A 105 -16.31 -3.63 -2.92
C ARG A 105 -16.43 -4.73 -3.98
N GLY A 106 -15.40 -5.56 -4.14
CA GLY A 106 -15.43 -6.70 -5.05
C GLY A 106 -15.04 -6.41 -6.50
N TYR A 107 -14.35 -5.29 -6.77
CA TYR A 107 -13.75 -5.05 -8.08
C TYR A 107 -12.75 -6.17 -8.42
N SER A 108 -12.71 -6.59 -9.69
CA SER A 108 -11.74 -7.59 -10.14
C SER A 108 -10.34 -7.00 -10.31
N LEU A 109 -9.33 -7.86 -10.41
CA LEU A 109 -7.96 -7.42 -10.71
C LEU A 109 -7.91 -6.74 -12.09
N GLU A 110 -8.70 -7.22 -13.03
CA GLU A 110 -8.85 -6.69 -14.38
C GLU A 110 -9.46 -5.29 -14.38
N ASP A 111 -10.54 -5.07 -13.62
CA ASP A 111 -11.17 -3.76 -13.49
C ASP A 111 -10.19 -2.72 -12.94
N VAL A 112 -9.51 -3.06 -11.82
CA VAL A 112 -8.55 -2.16 -11.19
C VAL A 112 -7.31 -1.96 -12.05
N HIS A 113 -6.85 -2.99 -12.76
CA HIS A 113 -5.75 -2.85 -13.72
C HIS A 113 -6.13 -1.89 -14.86
N GLU A 114 -7.33 -2.00 -15.41
CA GLU A 114 -7.77 -1.13 -16.49
C GLU A 114 -7.86 0.34 -16.06
N LEU A 115 -8.35 0.60 -14.85
CA LEU A 115 -8.43 1.96 -14.30
C LEU A 115 -7.05 2.52 -13.93
N THR A 116 -6.16 1.68 -13.40
CA THR A 116 -4.93 2.17 -12.77
C THR A 116 -3.65 2.01 -13.56
N LYS A 117 -3.63 1.01 -14.45
CA LYS A 117 -2.47 0.45 -15.16
C LYS A 117 -1.36 -0.07 -14.23
N ILE A 118 -1.66 -0.27 -12.95
CA ILE A 118 -0.76 -0.93 -11.99
C ILE A 118 -0.69 -2.42 -12.33
N ASN A 119 0.51 -2.99 -12.30
CA ASN A 119 0.72 -4.39 -12.62
C ASN A 119 -0.10 -5.33 -11.71
N PHE A 120 -0.65 -6.40 -12.29
CA PHE A 120 -1.45 -7.40 -11.60
C PHE A 120 -0.82 -7.93 -10.31
N TYR A 121 0.50 -8.15 -10.28
CA TYR A 121 1.20 -8.63 -9.10
C TYR A 121 0.99 -7.70 -7.88
N PHE A 122 1.13 -6.39 -8.06
CA PHE A 122 0.96 -5.44 -6.94
C PHE A 122 -0.50 -5.22 -6.58
N LEU A 123 -1.41 -5.38 -7.54
CA LEU A 123 -2.84 -5.37 -7.29
C LEU A 123 -3.25 -6.58 -6.44
N ASP A 124 -2.72 -7.75 -6.77
CA ASP A 124 -2.94 -8.99 -6.03
C ASP A 124 -2.42 -8.90 -4.58
N VAL A 125 -1.25 -8.28 -4.37
CA VAL A 125 -0.74 -7.98 -3.02
C VAL A 125 -1.74 -7.18 -2.20
N VAL A 126 -2.32 -6.10 -2.76
CA VAL A 126 -3.30 -5.27 -2.02
C VAL A 126 -4.62 -6.02 -1.82
N LYS A 127 -5.07 -6.76 -2.84
CA LYS A 127 -6.28 -7.59 -2.74
C LYS A 127 -6.15 -8.66 -1.66
N HIS A 128 -5.01 -9.36 -1.61
CA HIS A 128 -4.72 -10.37 -0.60
C HIS A 128 -4.72 -9.78 0.81
N MET A 129 -4.22 -8.55 1.00
CA MET A 129 -4.34 -7.86 2.28
C MET A 129 -5.80 -7.60 2.68
N VAL A 130 -6.65 -7.20 1.74
CA VAL A 130 -8.10 -7.04 1.99
C VAL A 130 -8.79 -8.37 2.30
N GLU A 131 -8.36 -9.47 1.68
CA GLU A 131 -8.85 -10.81 1.99
C GLU A 131 -8.43 -11.25 3.40
N MET A 132 -7.19 -10.95 3.81
CA MET A 132 -6.71 -11.20 5.16
C MET A 132 -7.50 -10.42 6.23
N GLU A 133 -7.94 -9.19 5.96
CA GLU A 133 -8.82 -8.44 6.86
C GLU A 133 -10.11 -9.22 7.18
N LYS A 134 -10.74 -9.80 6.14
CA LYS A 134 -11.96 -10.61 6.28
C LYS A 134 -11.70 -11.91 7.04
N GLU A 135 -10.56 -12.55 6.80
CA GLU A 135 -10.18 -13.79 7.49
C GLU A 135 -9.95 -13.55 8.99
N ILE A 136 -9.30 -12.43 9.34
CA ILE A 136 -9.08 -12.02 10.73
C ILE A 136 -10.41 -11.69 11.41
N GLU A 137 -11.31 -10.96 10.73
CA GLU A 137 -12.63 -10.60 11.26
C GLU A 137 -13.50 -11.84 11.51
N ALA A 138 -13.44 -12.84 10.63
CA ALA A 138 -14.17 -14.09 10.78
C ALA A 138 -13.62 -15.00 11.88
N ASN A 139 -12.32 -14.89 12.21
CA ASN A 139 -11.63 -15.79 13.14
C ASN A 139 -10.76 -15.03 14.18
N PRO A 140 -11.36 -14.15 15.01
CA PRO A 140 -10.60 -13.20 15.83
C PRO A 140 -9.73 -13.84 16.93
N ASP A 141 -10.10 -15.03 17.40
CA ASP A 141 -9.38 -15.77 18.45
C ASP A 141 -8.56 -16.97 17.90
N ASP A 142 -8.53 -17.16 16.58
CA ASP A 142 -7.75 -18.24 15.97
C ASP A 142 -6.27 -17.85 15.94
N LEU A 143 -5.48 -18.55 16.75
CA LEU A 143 -4.06 -18.27 16.92
C LEU A 143 -3.24 -18.49 15.63
N ASP A 144 -3.66 -19.41 14.76
CA ASP A 144 -2.96 -19.66 13.51
C ASP A 144 -3.27 -18.58 12.47
N VAL A 145 -4.52 -18.08 12.42
CA VAL A 145 -4.89 -16.90 11.63
C VAL A 145 -4.13 -15.66 12.12
N LEU A 146 -4.07 -15.41 13.42
CA LEU A 146 -3.34 -14.27 13.98
C LEU A 146 -1.84 -14.34 13.68
N ARG A 147 -1.22 -15.53 13.78
CA ARG A 147 0.19 -15.73 13.40
C ARG A 147 0.43 -15.46 11.92
N LEU A 148 -0.50 -15.90 11.06
CA LEU A 148 -0.42 -15.64 9.62
C LEU A 148 -0.57 -14.15 9.32
N ALA A 149 -1.51 -13.47 9.97
CA ALA A 149 -1.69 -12.02 9.87
C ALA A 149 -0.42 -11.25 10.23
N LYS A 150 0.27 -11.62 11.33
CA LYS A 150 1.56 -11.00 11.69
C LYS A 150 2.64 -11.19 10.62
N LYS A 151 2.66 -12.30 9.88
CA LYS A 151 3.61 -12.52 8.78
C LYS A 151 3.35 -11.59 7.59
N TYR A 152 2.12 -11.11 7.41
CA TYR A 152 1.72 -10.18 6.36
C TYR A 152 1.63 -8.72 6.82
N GLY A 153 2.10 -8.42 8.04
CA GLY A 153 2.29 -7.05 8.53
C GLY A 153 1.12 -6.41 9.29
N PHE A 154 0.02 -7.15 9.52
CA PHE A 154 -1.04 -6.76 10.46
C PHE A 154 -0.50 -6.84 11.89
#